data_AF-A0A077PGR4-F1
#
_entry.id   AF-A0A077PGR4-F1
#
_cell.length_a   1.000
_cell.length_b   1.000
_cell.length_c   1.000
_cell.angle_alpha   90.00
_cell.angle_beta   90.00
_cell.angle_gamma   90.00
#
_symmetry.space_group_name_H-M   'P 1'
#
loop_
_entity.id
_entity.type
_entity.pdbx_description
1 polymer ?
#
loop_
_entity_poly.entity_id
_entity_poly.type
_entity_poly.pdbx_seq_one_letter_code
_entity_poly.pdbx_strand_id
1 'polypeptide(L)'
;MDKYSPYYRQVALLMSALPVVASERCFALKGGTAINLFVRDFPRLSVDIDLVYVPLESRNVALANVRAALTRIAGRTQCCT
;
A
#
# COMPACT_ATOMS: atom_id res chain seq x y z
N MET A 1 -7.86 8.54 15.54
CA MET A 1 -7.80 7.07 15.37
C MET A 1 -8.10 6.41 16.70
N ASP A 2 -9.18 5.64 16.80
CA ASP A 2 -9.57 4.94 18.02
C ASP A 2 -8.56 3.82 18.35
N LYS A 3 -7.86 3.94 19.48
CA LYS A 3 -6.85 2.98 19.94
C LYS A 3 -7.45 1.69 20.49
N TYR A 4 -8.75 1.69 20.81
CA TYR A 4 -9.47 0.52 21.32
C TYR A 4 -10.06 -0.34 20.20
N SER A 5 -9.99 0.13 18.96
CA SER A 5 -10.42 -0.66 17.81
C SER A 5 -9.57 -1.94 17.67
N PRO A 6 -10.18 -3.10 17.39
CA PRO A 6 -9.43 -4.34 17.14
C PRO A 6 -8.52 -4.26 15.91
N TYR A 7 -8.69 -3.24 15.06
CA TYR A 7 -7.89 -3.01 13.86
C TYR A 7 -6.74 -2.01 14.04
N TYR A 8 -6.57 -1.42 15.23
CA TYR A 8 -5.57 -0.38 15.46
C TYR A 8 -4.16 -0.81 15.04
N ARG A 9 -3.77 -2.05 15.38
CA ARG A 9 -2.44 -2.59 15.02
C ARG A 9 -2.26 -2.76 13.52
N GLN A 10 -3.30 -3.19 12.80
CA GLN A 10 -3.29 -3.35 11.36
C GLN A 10 -3.14 -1.99 10.67
N VAL A 11 -3.85 -0.97 11.15
CA VAL A 11 -3.71 0.39 10.61
C VAL A 11 -2.31 0.96 10.90
N ALA A 12 -1.78 0.74 12.11
CA ALA A 12 -0.42 1.17 12.46
C ALA A 12 0.63 0.51 11.55
N LEU A 13 0.50 -0.80 11.29
CA LEU A 13 1.36 -1.52 10.35
C LEU A 13 1.22 -0.99 8.92
N LEU A 14 0.00 -0.69 8.47
CA LEU A 14 -0.24 -0.10 7.16
C LEU A 14 0.44 1.26 7.04
N MET A 15 0.31 2.12 8.05
CA MET A 15 0.98 3.43 8.08
C MET A 15 2.50 3.31 8.02
N SER A 16 3.10 2.33 8.72
CA SER A 16 4.55 2.11 8.67
C SER A 16 5.02 1.50 7.34
N ALA A 17 4.18 0.72 6.65
CA ALA A 17 4.51 0.10 5.37
C ALA A 17 4.36 1.07 4.18
N LEU A 18 3.47 2.07 4.26
CA LEU A 18 3.18 2.99 3.16
C LEU A 18 4.42 3.69 2.56
N PRO A 19 5.39 4.21 3.34
CA PRO A 19 6.59 4.81 2.77
C PRO A 19 7.43 3.83 1.94
N VAL A 20 7.49 2.56 2.37
CA VAL A 20 8.19 1.50 1.63
C VAL A 20 7.47 1.20 0.33
N VAL A 21 6.15 1.08 0.36
CA VAL A 21 5.32 0.89 -0.84
C VAL A 21 5.49 2.06 -1.81
N ALA A 22 5.49 3.29 -1.32
CA ALA A 22 5.63 4.51 -2.11
C ALA A 22 7.01 4.65 -2.79
N SER A 23 8.01 3.88 -2.36
CA SER A 23 9.32 3.83 -3.04
C SER A 23 9.27 3.17 -4.42
N GLU A 24 8.28 2.30 -4.68
CA GLU A 24 8.05 1.70 -5.99
C GLU A 24 7.13 2.59 -6.84
N ARG A 25 7.74 3.50 -7.61
CA ARG A 25 7.04 4.48 -8.46
C ARG A 25 6.17 3.87 -9.57
N CYS A 26 6.30 2.57 -9.84
CA CYS A 26 5.45 1.87 -10.79
C CYS A 26 4.02 1.63 -10.26
N PHE A 27 3.76 1.90 -8.98
CA PHE A 27 2.44 1.78 -8.39
C PHE A 27 1.83 3.12 -8.02
N ALA A 28 0.54 3.27 -8.27
CA ALA A 28 -0.31 4.32 -7.73
C ALA A 28 -1.25 3.75 -6.67
N LEU A 29 -1.38 4.42 -5.53
CA LEU A 29 -2.36 4.08 -4.50
C LEU A 29 -3.76 4.52 -4.94
N LYS A 30 -4.76 3.63 -4.82
CA LYS A 30 -6.16 3.93 -5.16
C LYS A 30 -7.15 3.44 -4.10
N GLY A 31 -8.43 3.51 -4.44
CA GLY A 31 -9.51 2.90 -3.68
C GLY A 31 -9.90 3.68 -2.42
N GLY A 32 -10.73 3.06 -1.59
CA GLY A 32 -11.27 3.70 -0.39
C GLY A 32 -10.17 4.10 0.60
N THR A 33 -9.08 3.35 0.67
CA THR A 33 -7.94 3.67 1.55
C THR A 33 -7.20 4.92 1.11
N ALA A 34 -6.95 5.11 -0.18
CA ALA A 34 -6.35 6.36 -0.68
C ALA A 34 -7.20 7.57 -0.30
N ILE A 35 -8.52 7.46 -0.50
CA ILE A 35 -9.46 8.54 -0.19
C ILE A 35 -9.44 8.83 1.32
N ASN A 36 -9.53 7.79 2.16
CA ASN A 36 -9.58 7.95 3.62
C ASN A 36 -8.31 8.57 4.21
N LEU A 37 -7.14 8.26 3.62
CA LEU A 37 -5.85 8.71 4.15
C LEU A 37 -5.44 10.09 3.64
N PHE A 38 -5.73 10.41 2.37
CA PHE A 38 -5.15 11.58 1.70
C PHE A 38 -6.15 12.62 1.24
N VAL A 39 -7.45 12.28 1.14
CA VAL A 39 -8.45 13.17 0.56
C VAL A 39 -9.50 13.60 1.56
N ARG A 40 -10.03 12.67 2.37
CA ARG A 40 -11.14 12.94 3.28
C ARG A 40 -11.07 12.05 4.51
N ASP A 41 -11.19 12.67 5.67
CA ASP A 41 -11.29 11.96 6.96
C ASP A 41 -12.69 11.35 7.09
N PHE A 42 -12.83 10.05 6.86
CA PHE A 42 -14.06 9.31 7.16
C PHE A 42 -13.97 8.67 8.54
N PRO A 43 -15.10 8.51 9.27
CA PRO A 43 -15.13 7.85 10.57
C PRO A 43 -15.03 6.32 10.45
N ARG A 44 -14.04 5.83 9.68
CA ARG A 44 -13.76 4.41 9.47
C ARG A 44 -12.26 4.16 9.41
N LEU A 45 -11.85 2.95 9.77
CA LEU A 45 -10.48 2.49 9.58
C LEU A 45 -10.34 1.83 8.20
N SER A 46 -9.15 1.98 7.62
CA SER A 46 -8.73 1.31 6.38
C SER A 46 -7.56 0.39 6.71
N VAL A 47 -7.70 -0.90 6.40
CA VAL A 47 -6.74 -1.96 6.79
C VAL A 47 -6.07 -2.63 5.59
N ASP A 48 -6.48 -2.25 4.39
CA ASP A 48 -6.04 -2.75 3.09
C ASP A 48 -5.49 -1.60 2.23
N ILE A 49 -4.56 -1.91 1.32
CA ILE A 49 -4.07 -0.96 0.31
C ILE A 49 -4.30 -1.52 -1.08
N ASP A 50 -4.88 -0.69 -1.95
CA ASP A 50 -5.05 -1.01 -3.36
C ASP A 50 -3.97 -0.30 -4.19
N LEU A 51 -3.22 -1.06 -4.98
CA LEU A 51 -2.23 -0.53 -5.92
C LEU A 51 -2.66 -0.75 -7.36
N VAL A 52 -2.38 0.22 -8.22
CA VAL A 52 -2.49 0.12 -9.68
C VAL A 52 -1.11 0.22 -10.29
N TYR A 53 -0.77 -0.71 -11.17
CA TYR A 53 0.44 -0.64 -11.99
C TYR A 53 0.25 0.43 -13.08
N VAL A 54 1.16 1.41 -13.11
CA VAL A 54 1.05 2.61 -13.96
C VAL A 54 1.62 2.41 -15.36
N PRO A 55 2.77 1.72 -15.57
CA PRO A 55 3.33 1.56 -16.91
C PRO A 55 2.41 0.81 -17.88
N LEU A 56 2.29 1.32 -19.10
CA LEU A 56 1.50 0.71 -20.17
C LEU A 56 2.38 -0.23 -20.99
N GLU A 57 2.35 -1.51 -20.63
CA GLU A 57 3.18 -2.56 -21.23
C GLU A 57 2.33 -3.80 -21.56
N SER A 58 2.88 -4.74 -22.32
CA SER A 58 2.20 -6.02 -22.55
C SER A 58 1.98 -6.76 -21.24
N ARG A 59 0.91 -7.57 -21.18
CA ARG A 59 0.53 -8.33 -19.97
C ARG A 59 1.70 -9.12 -19.37
N ASN A 60 2.48 -9.80 -20.21
CA ASN A 60 3.58 -10.64 -19.75
C ASN A 60 4.69 -9.82 -19.10
N VAL A 61 5.03 -8.65 -19.68
CA VAL A 61 6.03 -7.72 -19.14
C VAL A 61 5.52 -7.10 -17.84
N ALA A 62 4.29 -6.58 -17.85
CA ALA A 62 3.68 -5.95 -16.69
C ALA A 62 3.60 -6.92 -15.49
N LEU A 63 3.19 -8.17 -15.70
CA LEU A 63 3.11 -9.16 -14.61
C LEU A 63 4.48 -9.48 -14.00
N ALA A 64 5.53 -9.58 -14.81
CA ALA A 64 6.89 -9.80 -14.32
C ALA A 64 7.38 -8.60 -13.50
N ASN A 65 7.15 -7.37 -14.00
CA ASN A 65 7.55 -6.13 -13.34
C ASN A 65 6.80 -5.91 -12.03
N VAL A 66 5.49 -6.15 -12.01
CA VAL A 66 4.64 -6.11 -10.80
C VAL A 66 5.18 -7.07 -9.74
N ARG A 67 5.46 -8.33 -10.11
CA ARG A 67 5.99 -9.32 -9.18
C ARG A 67 7.34 -8.88 -8.61
N ALA A 68 8.25 -8.40 -9.45
CA ALA A 68 9.57 -7.93 -9.02
C ALA A 68 9.46 -6.74 -8.04
N ALA A 69 8.57 -5.78 -8.32
CA ALA A 69 8.34 -4.63 -7.44
C ALA A 69 7.74 -5.05 -6.09
N LEU A 70 6.74 -5.94 -6.08
CA LEU A 70 6.17 -6.49 -4.85
C LEU A 70 7.21 -7.25 -4.01
N THR A 71 8.11 -8.01 -4.64
CA THR A 71 9.22 -8.69 -3.94
C THR A 71 10.16 -7.67 -3.28
N ARG A 72 10.50 -6.57 -3.96
CA ARG A 72 11.34 -5.51 -3.36
C ARG A 72 10.66 -4.83 -2.19
N ILE A 73 9.36 -4.56 -2.28
CA ILE A 73 8.57 -4.03 -1.16
C ILE A 73 8.66 -4.99 0.02
N ALA A 74 8.35 -6.28 -0.18
CA ALA A 74 8.36 -7.27 0.88
C ALA A 74 9.74 -7.37 1.56
N GLY A 75 10.83 -7.41 0.79
CA GLY A 75 12.18 -7.46 1.33
C GLY A 75 12.58 -6.21 2.13
N ARG A 76 12.11 -5.02 1.75
CA ARG A 76 12.36 -3.78 2.49
C ARG A 76 11.54 -3.69 3.77
N THR A 77 10.28 -4.16 3.77
CA THR A 77 9.43 -4.13 4.96
C THR A 77 9.97 -5.07 6.04
N GLN A 78 10.53 -6.23 5.67
CA GLN A 78 11.11 -7.20 6.61
C GLN A 78 12.40 -6.72 7.29
N CYS A 79 13.16 -5.82 6.67
CA CYS A 79 14.40 -5.28 7.25
C CYS A 79 14.15 -4.22 8.34
N CYS A 80 12.96 -3.60 8.35
CA CYS A 80 12.60 -2.51 9.25
C CYS A 80 11.68 -2.94 10.42
N THR A 81 11.52 -4.25 10.65
CA THR A 81 10.76 -4.82 11.79
C THR A 81 11.70 -5.62 12.67
#